data_AF-A0A093Z3R4-F1
#
_entry.id   AF-A0A093Z3R4-F1
#
_cell.length_a   1.000
_cell.length_b   1.000
_cell.length_c   1.000
_cell.angle_alpha   90.00
_cell.angle_beta   90.00
_cell.angle_gamma   90.00
#
_symmetry.space_group_name_H-M   'P 1'
#
loop_
_entity.id
_entity.type
_entity.pdbx_description
1 polymer ?
#
loop_
_entity_poly.entity_id
_entity_poly.type
_entity_poly.pdbx_seq_one_letter_code
_entity_poly.pdbx_strand_id
1 'polypeptide(L)' 'MKVILTGATGFIGTEVLHQALLHPAITTLIVLSRRALTPAITHPKLKVIILAGFAIYPPDV' A
#
# COMPACT_ATOMS: atom_id res chain seq x y z
N MET A 1 7.84 -10.96 6.62
CA MET A 1 6.45 -10.67 7.03
C MET A 1 5.73 -9.93 5.90
N LYS A 2 4.47 -10.28 5.62
CA LYS A 2 3.65 -9.60 4.60
C LYS A 2 2.63 -8.70 5.28
N VAL A 3 2.47 -7.47 4.81
CA VAL A 3 1.58 -6.46 5.41
C VAL A 3 0.68 -5.87 4.34
N ILE A 4 -0.59 -5.64 4.70
CA ILE A 4 -1.54 -4.87 3.90
C ILE A 4 -1.75 -3.53 4.60
N LEU A 5 -1.62 -2.43 3.85
CA LEU A 5 -1.83 -1.07 4.34
C LEU A 5 -2.95 -0.39 3.53
N THR A 6 -3.97 0.09 4.23
CA THR A 6 -5.01 0.94 3.65
C THR A 6 -4.85 2.37 4.15
N GLY A 7 -5.38 3.36 3.42
CA GLY A 7 -5.31 4.76 3.85
C GLY A 7 -3.92 5.38 3.77
N ALA A 8 -3.02 4.78 2.98
CA ALA A 8 -1.65 5.25 2.77
C ALA A 8 -1.55 6.64 2.10
N THR A 9 -2.66 7.20 1.60
CA THR A 9 -2.73 8.58 1.07
C THR A 9 -3.00 9.64 2.15
N GLY A 10 -3.37 9.23 3.37
CA GLY A 10 -3.59 10.15 4.48
C GLY A 10 -2.26 10.55 5.13
N PHE A 11 -2.26 11.66 5.88
CA PHE A 11 -1.06 12.21 6.51
C PHE A 11 -0.26 11.16 7.32
N ILE A 12 -0.94 10.42 8.19
CA ILE A 12 -0.32 9.36 9.00
C ILE A 12 0.01 8.14 8.14
N GLY A 13 -0.88 7.76 7.22
CA GLY A 13 -0.71 6.60 6.36
C GLY A 13 0.54 6.70 5.48
N THR A 14 0.88 7.90 5.02
CA THR A 14 2.11 8.16 4.25
C THR A 14 3.37 7.84 5.05
N GLU A 15 3.44 8.27 6.32
CA GLU A 15 4.61 7.99 7.16
C GLU A 15 4.68 6.52 7.57
N VAL A 16 3.53 5.91 7.89
CA VAL A 16 3.45 4.46 8.14
C VAL A 16 3.95 3.66 6.93
N LEU A 17 3.59 4.07 5.71
CA LEU A 17 4.10 3.49 4.48
C LEU A 17 5.64 3.61 4.42
N HIS A 18 6.19 4.81 4.62
CA HIS A 18 7.64 5.01 4.60
C HIS A 18 8.37 4.12 5.60
N GLN A 19 7.94 4.10 6.87
CA GLN A 19 8.57 3.27 7.89
C GLN A 19 8.43 1.78 7.59
N ALA A 20 7.27 1.35 7.07
CA ALA A 20 7.05 -0.04 6.71
C ALA A 20 7.97 -0.51 5.57
N LEU A 21 8.30 0.36 4.61
CA LEU A 21 9.25 0.03 3.54
C LEU A 21 10.68 -0.17 4.06
N LEU A 22 11.08 0.67 5.00
CA LEU A 22 12.40 0.61 5.64
C LEU A 22 12.53 -0.55 6.63
N HIS A 23 11.42 -1.05 7.18
CA HIS A 23 11.46 -2.09 8.19
C HIS A 23 12.00 -3.42 7.60
N PRO A 24 13.06 -4.02 8.18
CA PRO A 24 13.71 -5.20 7.60
C PRO A 24 12.85 -6.46 7.66
N ALA A 25 12.03 -6.61 8.71
CA ALA A 25 11.15 -7.77 8.82
C ALA A 25 9.99 -7.77 7.81
N ILE A 26 9.65 -6.61 7.22
CA ILE A 26 8.63 -6.51 6.19
C ILE A 26 9.28 -6.85 4.86
N THR A 27 8.80 -7.93 4.25
CA THR A 27 9.31 -8.47 2.98
C THR A 27 8.40 -8.11 1.82
N THR A 28 7.12 -7.86 2.10
CA THR A 28 6.12 -7.45 1.10
C THR A 28 5.11 -6.52 1.77
N LEU A 29 4.84 -5.39 1.12
CA LEU A 29 3.87 -4.39 1.54
C LEU A 29 2.89 -4.17 0.40
N ILE A 30 1.62 -4.47 0.66
CA ILE A 30 0.53 -4.29 -0.30
C ILE A 30 -0.26 -3.07 0.15
N VAL A 31 -0.27 -2.03 -0.67
CA VAL A 31 -1.12 -0.87 -0.43
C VAL A 31 -2.42 -1.03 -1.20
N LEU A 32 -3.54 -1.11 -0.48
CA LEU A 32 -4.86 -1.02 -1.08
C LEU A 32 -5.33 0.42 -0.99
N SER A 33 -5.55 1.04 -2.14
CA SER A 33 -5.97 2.43 -2.22
C SER A 33 -7.08 2.63 -3.23
N ARG A 34 -7.90 3.66 -3.01
CA ARG A 34 -8.89 4.12 -3.99
C ARG A 34 -8.32 5.11 -5.01
N ARG A 35 -7.10 5.60 -4.76
CA ARG A 35 -6.40 6.60 -5.57
C ARG A 35 -4.91 6.26 -5.64
N ALA A 36 -4.23 6.69 -6.70
CA ALA A 36 -2.78 6.55 -6.79
C ALA A 36 -2.08 7.23 -5.60
N LEU A 37 -0.93 6.69 -5.18
CA LEU A 37 -0.08 7.33 -4.18
C LEU A 37 0.55 8.60 -4.77
N THR A 38 0.54 9.69 -3.99
CA THR A 38 1.10 10.98 -4.38
C THR A 38 2.00 11.50 -3.24
N PRO A 39 3.32 11.68 -3.48
CA PRO A 39 4.04 11.40 -4.73
C PRO A 39 4.05 9.90 -5.07
N ALA A 40 4.31 9.57 -6.34
CA ALA A 40 4.44 8.19 -6.75
C ALA A 40 5.66 7.56 -6.06
N ILE A 41 5.44 6.47 -5.32
CA ILE A 41 6.48 5.74 -4.60
C ILE A 41 6.69 4.40 -5.28
N THR A 42 7.95 4.10 -5.63
CA THR A 42 8.36 2.81 -6.20
C THR A 42 9.34 2.16 -5.24
N HIS A 43 9.06 0.92 -4.84
CA HIS A 43 9.96 0.17 -3.95
C HIS A 43 9.85 -1.33 -4.25
N PRO A 44 10.93 -2.13 -4.16
CA PRO A 44 10.90 -3.56 -4.48
C PRO A 44 9.90 -4.37 -3.64
N LYS A 45 9.67 -3.93 -2.40
CA LYS A 45 8.71 -4.54 -1.47
C LYS A 45 7.26 -4.07 -1.70
N LEU A 46 7.04 -3.00 -2.44
CA LEU A 46 5.76 -2.30 -2.53
C LEU A 46 4.97 -2.77 -3.74
N LYS A 47 3.75 -3.24 -3.48
CA LYS A 47 2.72 -3.46 -4.50
C LYS A 47 1.55 -2.54 -4.20
N VAL A 48 1.15 -1.72 -5.17
CA VAL A 48 -0.03 -0.84 -5.04
C VAL A 48 -1.16 -1.45 -5.87
N ILE A 49 -2.31 -1.64 -5.24
CA ILE A 49 -3.53 -2.11 -5.90
C ILE A 49 -4.58 -1.01 -5.77
N ILE A 50 -5.07 -0.54 -6.91
CA ILE A 50 -6.11 0.48 -6.98
C ILE A 50 -7.47 -0.20 -7.11
N LEU A 51 -8.32 0.00 -6.11
CA LEU A 51 -9.67 -0.56 -6.06
C LEU A 51 -10.67 0.58 -5.88
N ALA A 52 -11.76 0.59 -6.68
CA ALA A 52 -12.80 1.61 -6.54
C ALA A 52 -13.52 1.52 -5.18
N GLY A 53 -13.64 0.30 -4.64
CA GLY A 53 -14.23 0.04 -3.33
C GLY A 53 -13.74 -1.29 -2.74
N PHE A 54 -13.91 -1.46 -1.43
CA PHE A 54 -13.47 -2.65 -0.69
C PHE A 54 -14.56 -3.73 -0.55
N ALA A 55 -15.76 -3.48 -1.07
CA ALA A 55 -16.86 -4.44 -1.00
C ALA A 55 -16.86 -5.45 -2.16
N ILE A 56 -16.19 -5.12 -3.27
CA ILE A 56 -16.18 -5.92 -4.49
C ILE A 56 -14.75 -5.98 -4.98
N TYR A 57 -14.23 -7.21 -5.09
CA TYR A 57 -12.90 -7.49 -5.60
C TYR A 57 -13.04 -8.14 -6.99
N PRO A 58 -12.33 -7.63 -8.01
CA PRO A 58 -12.25 -8.29 -9.30
C PRO A 58 -11.62 -9.70 -9.15
N PRO A 59 -11.99 -10.68 -10.00
CA PRO A 59 -11.46 -12.05 -9.90
C PRO A 59 -9.93 -12.16 -10.08
N ASP A 60 -9.32 -11.14 -10.68
CA ASP A 60 -7.90 -11.06 -11.06
C ASP A 60 -7.00 -10.38 -10.01
N VAL A 61 -7.56 -9.95 -8.87
CA VAL A 61 -6.86 -9.29 -7.76
C VAL A 61 -6.63 -10.25 -6.60
#